data_AF-A0A1E5MHX1-F1
#
_entry.id   AF-A0A1E5MHX1-F1
#
_cell.length_a   1.000
_cell.length_b   1.000
_cell.length_c   1.000
_cell.angle_alpha   90.00
_cell.angle_beta   90.00
_cell.angle_gamma   90.00
#
_symmetry.space_group_name_H-M   'P 1'
#
loop_
_entity.id
_entity.type
_entity.pdbx_description
1 polymer ?
#
loop_
_entity_poly.entity_id
_entity_poly.type
_entity_poly.pdbx_seq_one_letter_code
_entity_poly.pdbx_strand_id
1 'polypeptide(L)'
;MPSGTPGGGGPERTGPGRYGVRMHGGERSSAQQVVIGTGAGVGSAVVGLLPWIVTGMRLPLQNTWATPTTDPSDMPIALLPFSQYAVTTIAAVLLVGGAVTGIVVRVLRGRGVLGRSGSLAALGGLVGLQVVAVVETAVVTGAGMRMDGTAGTGGEISASQLYVVALTVGSLVCVAVAAVTAALVARAAPAGALVALALAAVALGVWADALVVPPVEAGGEGAAPVLAVLRWLPAVAVGAAIAWTGLRTIGQGIGAVIALGILWTGAALVTAVSYALGSRVLLPYPVEMVSAGATVFVMAMGPAGATLLPVVVAVVIGVVGAVAVRWWTQRHRRPAAV
;
A
#
# COMPACT_ATOMS: atom_id res chain seq x y z
N MET A 1 84.47 9.02 10.96
CA MET A 1 85.34 8.80 9.77
C MET A 1 85.46 7.29 9.54
N PRO A 2 85.57 6.78 8.30
CA PRO A 2 84.53 6.69 7.26
C PRO A 2 84.39 5.23 6.74
N SER A 3 83.27 4.83 6.13
CA SER A 3 83.11 4.54 4.68
C SER A 3 81.76 3.81 4.55
N GLY A 4 80.77 4.16 3.71
CA GLY A 4 80.79 4.54 2.29
C GLY A 4 80.62 3.26 1.46
N THR A 5 79.44 2.85 1.00
CA THR A 5 78.76 3.26 -0.26
C THR A 5 77.74 2.13 -0.64
N PRO A 6 77.08 2.07 -1.83
CA PRO A 6 75.83 2.76 -2.15
C PRO A 6 74.77 1.85 -2.86
N GLY A 7 73.57 2.40 -3.10
CA GLY A 7 72.88 2.20 -4.38
C GLY A 7 71.97 0.98 -4.55
N GLY A 8 70.68 1.26 -4.73
CA GLY A 8 69.68 0.30 -5.19
C GLY A 8 68.38 0.98 -5.59
N GLY A 9 68.44 1.94 -6.52
CA GLY A 9 67.28 2.58 -7.12
C GLY A 9 66.47 1.59 -7.97
N GLY A 10 65.28 1.26 -7.51
CA GLY A 10 64.29 0.51 -8.29
C GLY A 10 63.47 1.46 -9.17
N PRO A 11 63.24 1.13 -10.46
CA PRO A 11 62.52 2.00 -11.37
C PRO A 11 61.04 2.11 -10.98
N GLU A 12 60.66 3.35 -10.71
CA GLU A 12 59.28 3.83 -10.58
C GLU A 12 58.54 3.56 -11.90
N ARG A 13 57.78 2.46 -11.94
CA ARG A 13 56.89 2.15 -13.07
C ARG A 13 55.69 3.07 -13.01
N THR A 14 55.83 4.24 -13.63
CA THR A 14 54.73 5.11 -14.05
C THR A 14 53.90 4.39 -15.10
N GLY A 15 52.92 3.60 -14.63
CA GLY A 15 51.91 3.01 -15.49
C GLY A 15 51.11 4.11 -16.20
N PRO A 16 50.79 3.95 -17.50
CA PRO A 16 50.04 4.95 -18.24
C PRO A 16 48.69 5.17 -17.56
N GLY A 17 48.45 6.41 -17.17
CA GLY A 17 47.20 6.87 -16.60
C GLY A 17 46.05 6.45 -17.51
N ARG A 18 45.30 5.44 -17.08
CA ARG A 18 43.94 5.22 -17.55
C ARG A 18 43.12 6.40 -17.08
N TYR A 19 43.17 7.49 -17.86
CA TYR A 19 42.06 8.42 -18.00
C TYR A 19 40.92 7.64 -18.64
N GLY A 20 40.32 6.74 -17.85
CA GLY A 20 39.00 6.23 -18.13
C GLY A 20 38.09 7.42 -18.01
N VAL A 21 37.81 8.05 -19.16
CA VAL A 21 36.67 8.93 -19.37
C VAL A 21 35.48 8.12 -18.89
N ARG A 22 35.10 8.34 -17.64
CA ARG A 22 33.85 7.88 -17.08
C ARG A 22 32.82 8.64 -17.89
N MET A 23 32.42 8.04 -19.02
CA MET A 23 31.33 8.52 -19.85
C MET A 23 30.18 8.78 -18.89
N HIS A 24 29.96 10.06 -18.57
CA HIS A 24 28.83 10.52 -17.80
C HIS A 24 27.59 10.17 -18.62
N GLY A 25 27.10 8.95 -18.46
CA GLY A 25 25.73 8.60 -18.81
C GLY A 25 24.86 9.64 -18.12
N GLY A 26 24.26 10.52 -18.93
CA GLY A 26 23.75 11.81 -18.50
C GLY A 26 23.06 11.72 -17.15
N GLU A 27 23.72 12.25 -16.12
CA GLU A 27 23.13 12.34 -14.79
C GLU A 27 21.90 13.24 -14.92
N ARG A 28 20.72 12.61 -14.96
CA ARG A 28 19.46 13.33 -14.98
C ARG A 28 19.48 14.32 -13.83
N SER A 29 19.22 15.59 -14.14
CA SER A 29 19.27 16.66 -13.14
C SER A 29 18.36 16.32 -11.96
N SER A 30 18.75 16.76 -10.75
CA SER A 30 17.96 16.53 -9.53
C SER A 30 16.49 16.96 -9.71
N ALA A 31 16.26 18.06 -10.44
CA ALA A 31 14.93 18.55 -10.79
C ALA A 31 14.11 17.53 -11.60
N GLN A 32 14.70 16.93 -12.64
CA GLN A 32 14.02 15.92 -13.45
C GLN A 32 13.65 14.69 -12.61
N GLN A 33 14.52 14.27 -11.69
CA GLN A 33 14.23 13.15 -10.80
C GLN A 33 13.07 13.46 -9.84
N VAL A 34 12.99 14.69 -9.33
CA VAL A 34 11.88 15.14 -8.48
C VAL A 34 10.57 15.10 -9.25
N VAL A 35 10.52 15.66 -10.47
CA VAL A 35 9.30 15.65 -11.30
C VAL A 35 8.82 14.24 -11.60
N ILE A 36 9.72 13.34 -12.04
CA ILE A 36 9.36 11.94 -12.31
C ILE A 36 8.90 11.24 -11.03
N GLY A 37 9.59 11.49 -9.91
CA GLY A 37 9.25 10.95 -8.61
C GLY A 37 7.85 11.36 -8.19
N THR A 38 7.59 12.66 -8.11
CA THR A 38 6.28 13.21 -7.74
C THR A 38 5.17 12.67 -8.65
N GLY A 39 5.38 12.67 -9.97
CA GLY A 39 4.41 12.11 -10.93
C GLY A 39 4.13 10.63 -10.69
N ALA A 40 5.14 9.83 -10.36
CA ALA A 40 4.96 8.42 -10.01
C ALA A 40 4.16 8.24 -8.71
N GLY A 41 4.41 9.06 -7.69
CA GLY A 41 3.67 9.03 -6.43
C GLY A 41 2.20 9.42 -6.60
N VAL A 42 1.95 10.54 -7.28
CA VAL A 42 0.59 11.02 -7.58
C VAL A 42 -0.16 10.01 -8.44
N GLY A 43 0.44 9.53 -9.53
CA GLY A 43 -0.19 8.53 -10.40
C GLY A 43 -0.53 7.24 -9.67
N SER A 44 0.33 6.79 -8.75
CA SER A 44 0.07 5.60 -7.93
C SER A 44 -1.05 5.83 -6.91
N ALA A 45 -1.15 7.02 -6.32
CA ALA A 45 -2.25 7.38 -5.44
C ALA A 45 -3.59 7.41 -6.19
N VAL A 46 -3.61 7.96 -7.42
CA VAL A 46 -4.78 7.88 -8.32
C VAL A 46 -5.15 6.44 -8.64
N VAL A 47 -4.17 5.57 -8.93
CA VAL A 47 -4.40 4.13 -9.10
C VAL A 47 -5.07 3.52 -7.87
N GLY A 48 -4.60 3.88 -6.67
CA GLY A 48 -5.23 3.48 -5.42
C GLY A 48 -6.70 3.92 -5.32
N LEU A 49 -7.03 5.13 -5.77
CA LEU A 49 -8.39 5.69 -5.75
C LEU A 49 -9.30 5.18 -6.89
N LEU A 50 -8.80 4.39 -7.85
CA LEU A 50 -9.58 3.96 -9.02
C LEU A 50 -10.97 3.35 -8.69
N PRO A 51 -11.13 2.45 -7.70
CA PRO A 51 -12.45 1.92 -7.37
C PRO A 51 -13.46 3.03 -7.08
N TRP A 52 -13.02 4.09 -6.42
CA TRP A 52 -13.84 5.24 -6.08
C TRP A 52 -14.04 6.22 -7.23
N ILE A 53 -13.03 6.38 -8.09
CA ILE A 53 -13.14 7.21 -9.29
C ILE A 53 -14.20 6.65 -10.24
N VAL A 54 -14.23 5.33 -10.42
CA VAL A 54 -15.17 4.65 -11.31
C VAL A 54 -16.63 4.79 -10.85
N THR A 55 -16.88 4.97 -9.55
CA THR A 55 -18.23 5.21 -8.99
C THR A 55 -18.68 6.67 -9.08
N GLY A 56 -17.88 7.55 -9.71
CA GLY A 56 -18.20 8.97 -9.84
C GLY A 56 -17.86 9.80 -8.59
N MET A 57 -17.20 9.22 -7.59
CA MET A 57 -16.69 9.90 -6.40
C MET A 57 -17.74 10.66 -5.57
N ARG A 58 -19.02 10.26 -5.61
CA ARG A 58 -20.07 10.91 -4.81
C ARG A 58 -20.17 10.29 -3.43
N LEU A 59 -20.21 11.11 -2.37
CA LEU A 59 -20.31 10.60 -1.01
C LEU A 59 -21.48 9.60 -0.86
N PRO A 60 -21.27 8.48 -0.15
CA PRO A 60 -22.38 7.57 0.14
C PRO A 60 -23.45 8.27 0.97
N LEU A 61 -24.71 7.84 0.85
CA LEU A 61 -25.83 8.40 1.62
C LEU A 61 -25.52 8.38 3.13
N GLN A 62 -25.70 9.52 3.79
CA GLN A 62 -25.44 9.69 5.22
C GLN A 62 -26.76 9.87 5.96
N ASN A 63 -27.02 9.05 6.97
CA ASN A 63 -28.23 9.18 7.80
C ASN A 63 -28.25 10.49 8.62
N THR A 64 -27.11 11.15 8.76
CA THR A 64 -26.92 12.40 9.51
C THR A 64 -26.74 13.61 8.60
N TRP A 65 -27.08 13.49 7.31
CA TRP A 65 -27.02 14.62 6.39
C TRP A 65 -28.02 15.70 6.80
N ALA A 66 -27.62 16.97 6.72
CA ALA A 66 -28.41 18.06 7.28
C ALA A 66 -29.67 18.39 6.45
N THR A 67 -29.68 18.01 5.18
CA THR A 67 -30.85 18.07 4.31
C THR A 67 -31.37 16.65 4.06
N PRO A 68 -32.70 16.43 4.03
CA PRO A 68 -33.24 15.16 3.59
C PRO A 68 -32.80 14.89 2.14
N THR A 69 -31.90 13.94 1.96
CA THR A 69 -31.39 13.52 0.65
C THR A 69 -31.74 12.06 0.45
N THR A 70 -32.63 11.78 -0.50
CA THR A 70 -33.10 10.42 -0.81
C THR A 70 -32.41 9.83 -2.05
N ASP A 71 -31.85 10.68 -2.91
CA ASP A 71 -31.16 10.26 -4.13
C ASP A 71 -29.63 10.33 -3.93
N PRO A 72 -28.88 9.22 -4.13
CA PRO A 72 -27.42 9.22 -4.10
C PRO A 72 -26.78 10.21 -5.09
N SER A 73 -27.45 10.54 -6.21
CA SER A 73 -26.93 11.46 -7.21
C SER A 73 -26.89 12.92 -6.75
N ASP A 74 -27.62 13.25 -5.69
CA ASP A 74 -27.60 14.58 -5.06
C ASP A 74 -26.45 14.74 -4.05
N MET A 75 -25.75 13.65 -3.71
CA MET A 75 -24.60 13.73 -2.80
C MET A 75 -23.40 14.40 -3.47
N PRO A 76 -22.66 15.26 -2.74
CA PRO A 76 -21.52 15.97 -3.30
C PRO A 76 -20.37 15.02 -3.64
N ILE A 77 -19.53 15.47 -4.56
CA ILE A 77 -18.30 14.77 -4.90
C ILE A 77 -17.29 14.95 -3.77
N ALA A 78 -16.61 13.86 -3.40
CA ALA A 78 -15.49 13.86 -2.47
C ALA A 78 -14.46 12.81 -2.87
N LEU A 79 -13.19 13.04 -2.58
CA LEU A 79 -12.09 12.18 -3.04
C LEU A 79 -11.96 10.84 -2.30
N LEU A 80 -12.64 10.68 -1.16
CA LEU A 80 -12.72 9.42 -0.42
C LEU A 80 -14.17 9.06 -0.07
N PRO A 81 -14.51 7.77 0.00
CA PRO A 81 -15.84 7.31 0.36
C PRO A 81 -16.04 7.40 1.88
N PHE A 82 -16.15 8.60 2.46
CA PHE A 82 -16.41 8.74 3.89
C PHE A 82 -17.79 8.16 4.24
N SER A 83 -17.78 6.94 4.77
CA SER A 83 -18.93 6.19 5.27
C SER A 83 -18.43 5.20 6.33
N GLN A 84 -19.22 4.97 7.39
CA GLN A 84 -18.89 3.92 8.37
C GLN A 84 -18.78 2.53 7.74
N TYR A 85 -19.50 2.32 6.64
CA TYR A 85 -19.51 1.06 5.90
C TYR A 85 -18.34 0.96 4.91
N ALA A 86 -17.62 2.05 4.66
CA ALA A 86 -16.53 2.11 3.69
C ALA A 86 -15.14 2.22 4.34
N VAL A 87 -15.03 2.05 5.67
CA VAL A 87 -13.75 2.23 6.40
C VAL A 87 -12.64 1.31 5.86
N THR A 88 -12.97 0.05 5.57
CA THR A 88 -12.00 -0.89 4.99
C THR A 88 -11.69 -0.56 3.54
N THR A 89 -12.66 -0.04 2.78
CA THR A 89 -12.43 0.48 1.42
C THR A 89 -11.48 1.68 1.45
N ILE A 90 -11.64 2.64 2.38
CA ILE A 90 -10.73 3.78 2.57
C ILE A 90 -9.31 3.28 2.83
N ALA A 91 -9.15 2.35 3.78
CA ALA A 91 -7.84 1.76 4.06
C ALA A 91 -7.25 1.07 2.80
N ALA A 92 -8.08 0.33 2.07
CA ALA A 92 -7.66 -0.39 0.88
C ALA A 92 -7.15 0.53 -0.24
N VAL A 93 -7.90 1.58 -0.60
CA VAL A 93 -7.50 2.53 -1.66
C VAL A 93 -6.22 3.26 -1.30
N LEU A 94 -6.03 3.62 -0.03
CA LEU A 94 -4.81 4.28 0.43
C LEU A 94 -3.61 3.33 0.45
N LEU A 95 -3.77 2.12 0.98
CA LEU A 95 -2.69 1.12 1.07
C LEU A 95 -2.24 0.61 -0.29
N VAL A 96 -3.18 0.35 -1.21
CA VAL A 96 -2.86 -0.07 -2.58
C VAL A 96 -2.08 1.02 -3.30
N GLY A 97 -2.49 2.29 -3.19
CA GLY A 97 -1.71 3.41 -3.73
C GLY A 97 -0.28 3.49 -3.17
N GLY A 98 -0.11 3.20 -1.88
CA GLY A 98 1.21 3.10 -1.23
C GLY A 98 2.05 1.95 -1.78
N ALA A 99 1.47 0.76 -1.91
CA ALA A 99 2.16 -0.41 -2.45
C ALA A 99 2.60 -0.21 -3.90
N VAL A 100 1.72 0.33 -4.76
CA VAL A 100 2.03 0.65 -6.16
C VAL A 100 3.17 1.67 -6.22
N THR A 101 3.13 2.73 -5.40
CA THR A 101 4.23 3.70 -5.30
C THR A 101 5.55 3.01 -4.95
N GLY A 102 5.54 2.15 -3.94
CA GLY A 102 6.72 1.40 -3.51
C GLY A 102 7.31 0.51 -4.59
N ILE A 103 6.46 -0.23 -5.32
CA ILE A 103 6.85 -1.08 -6.45
C ILE A 103 7.48 -0.23 -7.57
N VAL A 104 6.79 0.83 -7.99
CA VAL A 104 7.25 1.73 -9.06
C VAL A 104 8.61 2.33 -8.70
N VAL A 105 8.77 2.85 -7.49
CA VAL A 105 10.05 3.40 -7.02
C VAL A 105 11.12 2.31 -7.00
N ARG A 106 10.84 1.10 -6.48
CA ARG A 106 11.83 -0.01 -6.45
C ARG A 106 12.31 -0.36 -7.85
N VAL A 107 11.40 -0.46 -8.82
CA VAL A 107 11.71 -0.78 -10.22
C VAL A 107 12.51 0.34 -10.88
N LEU A 108 12.09 1.59 -10.74
CA LEU A 108 12.77 2.74 -11.35
C LEU A 108 14.17 2.96 -10.76
N ARG A 109 14.35 2.74 -9.46
CA ARG A 109 15.68 2.75 -8.81
C ARG A 109 16.57 1.63 -9.34
N GLY A 110 16.04 0.41 -9.48
CA GLY A 110 16.76 -0.73 -10.06
C GLY A 110 17.23 -0.49 -11.50
N ARG A 111 16.55 0.39 -12.24
CA ARG A 111 16.92 0.83 -13.60
C ARG A 111 17.81 2.08 -13.64
N GLY A 112 18.21 2.63 -12.50
CA GLY A 112 18.99 3.87 -12.42
C GLY A 112 18.23 5.14 -12.82
N VAL A 113 16.90 5.08 -12.95
CA VAL A 113 16.06 6.22 -13.35
C VAL A 113 15.84 7.20 -12.20
N LEU A 114 15.68 6.69 -10.98
CA LEU A 114 15.46 7.49 -9.78
C LEU A 114 16.61 7.33 -8.78
N GLY A 115 17.15 8.47 -8.33
CA GLY A 115 18.02 8.55 -7.16
C GLY A 115 17.24 8.71 -5.85
N ARG A 116 17.94 9.17 -4.80
CA ARG A 116 17.33 9.42 -3.48
C ARG A 116 16.27 10.52 -3.54
N SER A 117 16.56 11.64 -4.21
CA SER A 117 15.64 12.79 -4.32
C SER A 117 14.34 12.40 -5.02
N GLY A 118 14.42 11.69 -6.15
CA GLY A 118 13.22 11.22 -6.85
C GLY A 118 12.41 10.19 -6.06
N SER A 119 13.07 9.34 -5.27
CA SER A 119 12.36 8.40 -4.39
C SER A 119 11.60 9.10 -3.26
N LEU A 120 12.21 10.14 -2.67
CA LEU A 120 11.55 10.97 -1.66
C LEU A 120 10.42 11.81 -2.27
N ALA A 121 10.62 12.33 -3.48
CA ALA A 121 9.58 13.07 -4.21
C ALA A 121 8.37 12.18 -4.53
N ALA A 122 8.57 10.90 -4.84
CA ALA A 122 7.47 9.95 -5.02
C ALA A 122 6.67 9.69 -3.74
N LEU A 123 7.35 9.51 -2.61
CA LEU A 123 6.68 9.41 -1.31
C LEU A 123 5.92 10.71 -0.97
N GLY A 124 6.52 11.87 -1.25
CA GLY A 124 5.89 13.17 -1.07
C GLY A 124 4.65 13.34 -1.97
N GLY A 125 4.71 12.93 -3.23
CA GLY A 125 3.58 12.97 -4.15
C GLY A 125 2.42 12.07 -3.73
N LEU A 126 2.72 10.85 -3.28
CA LEU A 126 1.74 9.91 -2.71
C LEU A 126 1.05 10.52 -1.48
N VAL A 127 1.85 10.91 -0.48
CA VAL A 127 1.33 11.45 0.79
C VAL A 127 0.57 12.75 0.54
N GLY A 128 1.10 13.63 -0.30
CA GLY A 128 0.46 14.89 -0.66
C GLY A 128 -0.93 14.68 -1.24
N LEU A 129 -1.09 13.81 -2.24
CA LEU A 129 -2.40 13.54 -2.84
C LEU A 129 -3.36 12.89 -1.85
N GLN A 130 -2.89 11.93 -1.04
CA GLN A 130 -3.75 11.28 -0.05
C GLN A 130 -4.21 12.23 1.05
N VAL A 131 -3.34 13.12 1.53
CA VAL A 131 -3.72 14.15 2.52
C VAL A 131 -4.72 15.13 1.91
N VAL A 132 -4.52 15.56 0.66
CA VAL A 132 -5.51 16.39 -0.05
C VAL A 132 -6.86 15.68 -0.13
N ALA A 133 -6.88 14.39 -0.48
CA ALA A 133 -8.10 13.60 -0.54
C ALA A 133 -8.83 13.52 0.81
N VAL A 134 -8.09 13.30 1.90
CA VAL A 134 -8.64 13.28 3.26
C VAL A 134 -9.21 14.63 3.67
N VAL A 135 -8.46 15.71 3.46
CA VAL A 135 -8.87 17.07 3.85
C VAL A 135 -10.10 17.52 3.06
N GLU A 136 -10.07 17.34 1.74
CA GLU A 136 -11.19 17.70 0.86
C GLU A 136 -12.46 16.95 1.27
N THR A 137 -12.36 15.63 1.46
CA THR A 137 -13.50 14.80 1.85
C THR A 137 -14.03 15.21 3.22
N ALA A 138 -13.15 15.49 4.19
CA ALA A 138 -13.54 15.94 5.52
C ALA A 138 -14.27 17.30 5.49
N VAL A 139 -13.81 18.24 4.67
CA VAL A 139 -14.45 19.55 4.48
C VAL A 139 -15.83 19.39 3.85
N VAL A 140 -15.95 18.63 2.75
CA VAL A 140 -17.23 18.38 2.07
C VAL A 140 -18.23 17.70 3.01
N THR A 141 -17.77 16.67 3.73
CA THR A 141 -18.60 15.92 4.67
C THR A 141 -19.03 16.79 5.86
N GLY A 142 -18.12 17.57 6.43
CA GLY A 142 -18.39 18.46 7.56
C GLY A 142 -19.39 19.56 7.21
N ALA A 143 -19.26 20.16 6.02
CA ALA A 143 -20.22 21.15 5.53
C ALA A 143 -21.62 20.54 5.34
N GLY A 144 -21.71 19.33 4.77
CA GLY A 144 -22.98 18.64 4.56
C GLY A 144 -23.70 18.22 5.84
N MET A 145 -22.96 18.01 6.93
CA MET A 145 -23.51 17.72 8.26
C MET A 145 -23.79 18.97 9.11
N ARG A 146 -23.61 20.19 8.54
CA ARG A 146 -23.71 21.47 9.25
C ARG A 146 -22.86 21.53 10.52
N MET A 147 -21.56 21.22 10.41
CA MET A 147 -20.60 21.40 11.51
C MET A 147 -20.26 22.87 11.80
N ASP A 148 -21.15 23.79 11.45
CA ASP A 148 -20.94 25.22 11.38
C ASP A 148 -20.75 25.79 12.80
N GLY A 149 -19.49 26.03 13.18
CA GLY A 149 -19.13 27.27 13.88
C GLY A 149 -19.05 27.31 15.40
N THR A 150 -19.21 26.20 16.14
CA THR A 150 -18.86 26.20 17.57
C THR A 150 -17.82 25.12 17.87
N ALA A 151 -16.56 25.56 17.97
CA ALA A 151 -15.64 24.97 18.93
C ALA A 151 -16.18 25.30 20.34
N GLY A 152 -17.28 24.65 20.71
CA GLY A 152 -17.86 24.73 22.03
C GLY A 152 -16.88 24.07 22.99
N THR A 153 -16.04 24.88 23.61
CA THR A 153 -15.26 24.54 24.81
C THR A 153 -16.18 24.31 26.04
N GLY A 154 -17.35 23.69 25.84
CA GLY A 154 -18.34 23.42 26.89
C GLY A 154 -19.73 22.91 26.45
N GLY A 155 -19.96 22.52 25.19
CA GLY A 155 -21.25 21.98 24.71
C GLY A 155 -21.11 20.56 24.16
N GLU A 156 -22.10 19.69 24.38
CA GLU A 156 -22.10 18.27 24.01
C GLU A 156 -21.61 18.04 22.57
N ILE A 157 -20.54 17.26 22.41
CA ILE A 157 -20.00 16.92 21.08
C ILE A 157 -21.06 16.11 20.32
N SER A 158 -21.50 16.61 19.18
CA SER A 158 -22.50 15.91 18.37
C SER A 158 -21.93 14.60 17.80
N ALA A 159 -22.79 13.59 17.65
CA ALA A 159 -22.39 12.30 17.09
C ALA A 159 -21.82 12.40 15.66
N SER A 160 -22.29 13.39 14.87
CA SER A 160 -21.77 13.69 13.53
C SER A 160 -20.33 14.20 13.58
N GLN A 161 -19.99 15.09 14.53
CA GLN A 161 -18.62 15.60 14.73
C GLN A 161 -17.65 14.48 15.11
N LEU A 162 -18.02 13.64 16.08
CA LEU A 162 -17.22 12.47 16.45
C LEU A 162 -16.97 11.57 15.24
N TYR A 163 -17.98 11.37 14.40
CA TYR A 163 -17.89 10.54 13.22
C TYR A 163 -16.90 11.10 12.17
N VAL A 164 -17.02 12.38 11.77
CA VAL A 164 -16.10 12.96 10.77
C VAL A 164 -14.68 13.02 11.31
N VAL A 165 -14.49 13.38 12.58
CA VAL A 165 -13.17 13.39 13.21
C VAL A 165 -12.58 11.98 13.23
N ALA A 166 -13.34 10.96 13.64
CA ALA A 166 -12.87 9.58 13.68
C ALA A 166 -12.47 9.07 12.28
N LEU A 167 -13.27 9.33 11.25
CA LEU A 167 -12.91 8.97 9.88
C LEU A 167 -11.69 9.72 9.36
N THR A 168 -11.59 11.02 9.67
CA THR A 168 -10.44 11.83 9.25
C THR A 168 -9.15 11.32 9.89
N VAL A 169 -9.15 11.13 11.21
CA VAL A 169 -7.99 10.60 11.95
C VAL A 169 -7.65 9.19 11.49
N GLY A 170 -8.64 8.30 11.36
CA GLY A 170 -8.45 6.94 10.86
C GLY A 170 -7.86 6.92 9.44
N SER A 171 -8.31 7.81 8.56
CA SER A 171 -7.78 7.95 7.22
C SER A 171 -6.33 8.45 7.23
N LEU A 172 -5.99 9.44 8.07
CA LEU A 172 -4.61 9.92 8.22
C LEU A 172 -3.67 8.83 8.75
N VAL A 173 -4.15 7.98 9.67
CA VAL A 173 -3.40 6.78 10.10
C VAL A 173 -3.18 5.84 8.90
N CYS A 174 -4.19 5.61 8.06
CA CYS A 174 -4.05 4.82 6.84
C CYS A 174 -3.05 5.45 5.86
N VAL A 175 -3.01 6.78 5.71
CA VAL A 175 -1.99 7.49 4.91
C VAL A 175 -0.59 7.22 5.46
N ALA A 176 -0.39 7.27 6.78
CA ALA A 176 0.89 6.97 7.40
C ALA A 176 1.31 5.50 7.14
N VAL A 177 0.38 4.54 7.26
CA VAL A 177 0.66 3.12 6.97
C VAL A 177 0.94 2.91 5.48
N ALA A 178 0.24 3.62 4.58
CA ALA A 178 0.51 3.59 3.14
C ALA A 178 1.91 4.14 2.82
N ALA A 179 2.32 5.23 3.46
CA ALA A 179 3.66 5.80 3.31
C ALA A 179 4.76 4.85 3.82
N VAL A 180 4.53 4.21 4.97
CA VAL A 180 5.45 3.18 5.51
C VAL A 180 5.53 1.99 4.56
N THR A 181 4.39 1.49 4.09
CA THR A 181 4.32 0.41 3.08
C THR A 181 5.12 0.78 1.84
N ALA A 182 4.89 1.98 1.28
CA ALA A 182 5.61 2.48 0.11
C ALA A 182 7.13 2.53 0.37
N ALA A 183 7.56 3.06 1.52
CA ALA A 183 8.96 3.17 1.89
C ALA A 183 9.62 1.80 2.09
N LEU A 184 8.94 0.86 2.75
CA LEU A 184 9.42 -0.51 2.95
C LEU A 184 9.58 -1.24 1.62
N VAL A 185 8.56 -1.21 0.75
CA VAL A 185 8.66 -1.83 -0.57
C VAL A 185 9.76 -1.19 -1.40
N ALA A 186 9.87 0.15 -1.40
CA ALA A 186 10.86 0.89 -2.18
C ALA A 186 12.32 0.69 -1.72
N ARG A 187 12.55 0.46 -0.42
CA ARG A 187 13.90 0.59 0.17
C ARG A 187 14.33 -0.54 1.09
N ALA A 188 13.43 -1.31 1.67
CA ALA A 188 13.80 -2.36 2.60
C ALA A 188 14.49 -3.54 1.89
N ALA A 189 15.21 -4.31 2.70
CA ALA A 189 15.69 -5.64 2.31
C ALA A 189 14.51 -6.50 1.82
N PRO A 190 14.76 -7.53 0.98
CA PRO A 190 13.70 -8.32 0.36
C PRO A 190 12.65 -8.85 1.34
N ALA A 191 13.06 -9.27 2.54
CA ALA A 191 12.14 -9.75 3.58
C ALA A 191 11.17 -8.66 4.07
N GLY A 192 11.66 -7.45 4.35
CA GLY A 192 10.80 -6.34 4.78
C GLY A 192 9.84 -5.87 3.68
N ALA A 193 10.30 -5.86 2.42
CA ALA A 193 9.44 -5.57 1.28
C ALA A 193 8.34 -6.63 1.10
N LEU A 194 8.66 -7.92 1.32
CA LEU A 194 7.69 -9.01 1.24
C LEU A 194 6.57 -8.86 2.27
N VAL A 195 6.90 -8.52 3.52
CA VAL A 195 5.90 -8.29 4.58
C VAL A 195 4.96 -7.12 4.21
N ALA A 196 5.53 -6.02 3.73
CA ALA A 196 4.75 -4.86 3.29
C ALA A 196 3.84 -5.20 2.09
N LEU A 197 4.35 -5.98 1.13
CA LEU A 197 3.54 -6.46 -0.01
C LEU A 197 2.43 -7.42 0.42
N ALA A 198 2.63 -8.22 1.46
CA ALA A 198 1.60 -9.11 1.98
C ALA A 198 0.44 -8.35 2.64
N LEU A 199 0.75 -7.30 3.41
CA LEU A 199 -0.28 -6.39 3.93
C LEU A 199 -1.05 -5.71 2.78
N ALA A 200 -0.34 -5.22 1.78
CA ALA A 200 -0.94 -4.63 0.60
C ALA A 200 -1.78 -5.62 -0.22
N ALA A 201 -1.41 -6.90 -0.26
CA ALA A 201 -2.15 -7.94 -0.96
C ALA A 201 -3.52 -8.22 -0.31
N VAL A 202 -3.61 -8.14 1.03
CA VAL A 202 -4.90 -8.22 1.74
C VAL A 202 -5.77 -7.01 1.37
N ALA A 203 -5.20 -5.80 1.41
CA ALA A 203 -5.88 -4.58 0.97
C ALA A 203 -6.30 -4.63 -0.51
N LEU A 204 -5.50 -5.27 -1.36
CA LEU A 204 -5.78 -5.44 -2.79
C LEU A 204 -7.05 -6.26 -3.04
N GLY A 205 -7.37 -7.23 -2.16
CA GLY A 205 -8.65 -7.95 -2.23
C GLY A 205 -9.83 -7.01 -2.07
N VAL A 206 -9.85 -6.22 -0.99
CA VAL A 206 -10.91 -5.22 -0.72
C VAL A 206 -10.98 -4.16 -1.83
N TRP A 207 -9.83 -3.73 -2.34
CA TRP A 207 -9.73 -2.78 -3.45
C TRP A 207 -10.35 -3.33 -4.74
N ALA A 208 -10.08 -4.60 -5.07
CA ALA A 208 -10.60 -5.23 -6.26
C ALA A 208 -12.09 -5.53 -6.15
N ASP A 209 -12.56 -5.94 -4.96
CA ASP A 209 -13.99 -6.12 -4.70
C ASP A 209 -14.75 -4.80 -4.91
N ALA A 210 -14.19 -3.68 -4.42
CA ALA A 210 -14.78 -2.35 -4.58
C ALA A 210 -14.84 -1.85 -6.05
N LEU A 211 -14.04 -2.42 -6.96
CA LEU A 211 -14.14 -2.13 -8.40
C LEU A 211 -15.31 -2.84 -9.06
N VAL A 212 -15.72 -3.99 -8.54
CA VAL A 212 -16.78 -4.83 -9.12
C VAL A 212 -18.12 -4.54 -8.49
N VAL A 213 -18.13 -4.36 -7.17
CA VAL A 213 -19.31 -4.00 -6.39
C VAL A 213 -18.99 -2.68 -5.71
N PRO A 214 -19.45 -1.55 -6.28
CA PRO A 214 -19.33 -0.25 -5.66
C PRO A 214 -19.77 -0.29 -4.20
N PRO A 215 -19.06 0.40 -3.30
CA PRO A 215 -19.52 0.53 -1.92
C PRO A 215 -20.94 1.08 -1.92
N VAL A 216 -21.88 0.37 -1.28
CA VAL A 216 -23.29 0.78 -1.07
C VAL A 216 -24.26 0.44 -2.23
N GLU A 217 -23.80 -0.16 -3.33
CA GLU A 217 -24.70 -0.70 -4.37
C GLU A 217 -24.84 -2.22 -4.32
N ALA A 218 -26.02 -2.73 -4.70
CA ALA A 218 -26.20 -4.17 -4.90
C ALA A 218 -25.49 -4.59 -6.20
N GLY A 219 -24.58 -5.56 -6.11
CA GLY A 219 -23.89 -6.09 -7.29
C GLY A 219 -24.88 -6.69 -8.30
N GLY A 220 -24.71 -6.38 -9.59
CA GLY A 220 -25.49 -7.00 -10.66
C GLY A 220 -25.19 -8.50 -10.81
N GLU A 221 -26.04 -9.23 -11.54
CA GLU A 221 -25.92 -10.69 -11.74
C GLU A 221 -24.54 -11.14 -12.27
N GLY A 222 -23.85 -10.27 -13.02
CA GLY A 222 -22.50 -10.51 -13.53
C GLY A 222 -21.36 -10.40 -12.51
N ALA A 223 -21.60 -9.86 -11.31
CA ALA A 223 -20.54 -9.65 -10.30
C ALA A 223 -20.07 -10.96 -9.66
N ALA A 224 -20.99 -11.91 -9.43
CA ALA A 224 -20.71 -13.16 -8.74
C ALA A 224 -19.55 -13.99 -9.35
N PRO A 225 -19.50 -14.26 -10.67
CA PRO A 225 -18.37 -14.99 -11.26
C PRO A 225 -17.05 -14.22 -11.15
N VAL A 226 -17.08 -12.89 -11.25
CA VAL A 226 -15.88 -12.05 -11.14
C VAL A 226 -15.33 -12.11 -9.70
N LEU A 227 -16.19 -11.96 -8.68
CA LEU A 227 -15.81 -12.08 -7.27
C LEU A 227 -15.26 -13.47 -6.94
N ALA A 228 -15.82 -14.53 -7.55
CA ALA A 228 -15.33 -15.90 -7.38
C ALA A 228 -13.88 -16.10 -7.89
N VAL A 229 -13.43 -15.26 -8.83
CA VAL A 229 -12.04 -15.20 -9.30
C VAL A 229 -11.22 -14.25 -8.42
N LEU A 230 -11.73 -13.05 -8.12
CA LEU A 230 -11.02 -12.03 -7.35
C LEU A 230 -10.67 -12.45 -5.92
N ARG A 231 -11.44 -13.37 -5.31
CA ARG A 231 -11.10 -13.95 -4.00
C ARG A 231 -9.70 -14.58 -3.94
N TRP A 232 -9.12 -14.98 -5.09
CA TRP A 232 -7.77 -15.54 -5.16
C TRP A 232 -6.68 -14.48 -5.29
N LEU A 233 -7.05 -13.22 -5.57
CA LEU A 233 -6.11 -12.15 -5.86
C LEU A 233 -5.10 -11.90 -4.72
N PRO A 234 -5.50 -11.88 -3.42
CA PRO A 234 -4.52 -11.76 -2.34
C PRO A 234 -3.48 -12.89 -2.33
N ALA A 235 -3.91 -14.13 -2.55
CA ALA A 235 -3.01 -15.29 -2.59
C ALA A 235 -2.04 -15.23 -3.77
N VAL A 236 -2.54 -14.87 -4.96
CA VAL A 236 -1.72 -14.70 -6.16
C VAL A 236 -0.71 -13.58 -5.96
N ALA A 237 -1.12 -12.44 -5.39
CA ALA A 237 -0.24 -11.32 -5.11
C ALA A 237 0.85 -11.65 -4.10
N VAL A 238 0.53 -12.37 -3.01
CA VAL A 238 1.52 -12.85 -2.03
C VAL A 238 2.48 -13.85 -2.67
N GLY A 239 1.98 -14.82 -3.44
CA GLY A 239 2.83 -15.77 -4.16
C GLY A 239 3.78 -15.07 -5.14
N ALA A 240 3.28 -14.10 -5.91
CA ALA A 240 4.10 -13.28 -6.79
C ALA A 240 5.15 -12.46 -6.03
N ALA A 241 4.81 -11.91 -4.86
CA ALA A 241 5.74 -11.20 -4.00
C ALA A 241 6.85 -12.12 -3.47
N ILE A 242 6.52 -13.36 -3.05
CA ILE A 242 7.50 -14.38 -2.66
C ILE A 242 8.42 -14.71 -3.83
N ALA A 243 7.86 -14.93 -5.02
CA ALA A 243 8.64 -15.20 -6.23
C ALA A 243 9.58 -14.03 -6.59
N TRP A 244 9.10 -12.79 -6.49
CA TRP A 244 9.86 -11.59 -6.83
C TRP A 244 11.00 -11.31 -5.84
N THR A 245 10.74 -11.49 -4.54
CA THR A 245 11.75 -11.29 -3.50
C THR A 245 12.72 -12.46 -3.39
N GLY A 246 12.28 -13.67 -3.73
CA GLY A 246 13.06 -14.91 -3.72
C GLY A 246 13.28 -15.50 -2.33
N LEU A 247 13.72 -16.77 -2.28
CA LEU A 247 13.97 -17.55 -1.06
C LEU A 247 15.44 -18.00 -0.98
N ARG A 248 16.36 -17.04 -0.90
CA ARG A 248 17.82 -17.29 -0.90
C ARG A 248 18.45 -17.23 0.49
N THR A 249 17.82 -16.51 1.43
CA THR A 249 18.33 -16.31 2.79
C THR A 249 17.30 -16.72 3.83
N ILE A 250 17.76 -17.02 5.05
CA ILE A 250 16.90 -17.34 6.19
C ILE A 250 15.89 -16.20 6.44
N GLY A 251 16.34 -14.94 6.36
CA GLY A 251 15.47 -13.78 6.52
C GLY A 251 14.34 -13.72 5.49
N GLN A 252 14.56 -14.18 4.25
CA GLN A 252 13.50 -14.29 3.25
C GLN A 252 12.53 -15.44 3.55
N GLY A 253 13.03 -16.56 4.09
CA GLY A 253 12.18 -17.65 4.58
C GLY A 253 11.26 -17.18 5.71
N ILE A 254 11.80 -16.49 6.71
CA ILE A 254 11.02 -15.89 7.81
C ILE A 254 10.01 -14.87 7.26
N GLY A 255 10.43 -14.00 6.35
CA GLY A 255 9.54 -13.03 5.70
C GLY A 255 8.38 -13.70 4.94
N ALA A 256 8.63 -14.83 4.28
CA ALA A 256 7.61 -15.60 3.59
C ALA A 256 6.62 -16.25 4.57
N VAL A 257 7.10 -16.79 5.68
CA VAL A 257 6.21 -17.32 6.74
C VAL A 257 5.33 -16.21 7.31
N ILE A 258 5.88 -15.03 7.61
CA ILE A 258 5.11 -13.87 8.08
C ILE A 258 4.07 -13.45 7.02
N ALA A 259 4.47 -13.36 5.76
CA ALA A 259 3.56 -13.00 4.66
C ALA A 259 2.40 -14.00 4.50
N LEU A 260 2.67 -15.30 4.62
CA LEU A 260 1.64 -16.34 4.59
C LEU A 260 0.73 -16.27 5.83
N GLY A 261 1.27 -15.95 7.01
CA GLY A 261 0.48 -15.71 8.21
C GLY A 261 -0.45 -14.50 8.08
N ILE A 262 0.05 -13.40 7.48
CA ILE A 262 -0.76 -12.22 7.16
C ILE A 262 -1.87 -12.58 6.16
N LEU A 263 -1.54 -13.34 5.11
CA LEU A 263 -2.55 -13.81 4.14
C LEU A 263 -3.63 -14.66 4.80
N TRP A 264 -3.23 -15.58 5.69
CA TRP A 264 -4.13 -16.50 6.37
C TRP A 264 -5.08 -15.77 7.33
N THR A 265 -4.57 -14.79 8.07
CA THR A 265 -5.34 -14.04 9.09
C THR A 265 -5.99 -12.77 8.54
N GLY A 266 -5.59 -12.31 7.36
CA GLY A 266 -5.95 -11.01 6.82
C GLY A 266 -7.45 -10.82 6.61
N ALA A 267 -8.14 -11.83 6.04
CA ALA A 267 -9.59 -11.77 5.83
C ALA A 267 -10.37 -11.71 7.16
N ALA A 268 -9.95 -12.49 8.16
CA ALA A 268 -10.53 -12.45 9.49
C ALA A 268 -10.30 -11.09 10.17
N LEU A 269 -9.10 -10.51 9.99
CA LEU A 269 -8.77 -9.18 10.52
C LEU A 269 -9.62 -8.09 9.87
N VAL A 270 -9.78 -8.10 8.54
CA VAL A 270 -10.64 -7.16 7.81
C VAL A 270 -12.09 -7.27 8.30
N THR A 271 -12.58 -8.49 8.51
CA THR A 271 -13.94 -8.74 9.03
C THR A 271 -14.11 -8.18 10.44
N ALA A 272 -13.16 -8.46 11.34
CA ALA A 272 -13.17 -7.98 12.71
C ALA A 272 -13.13 -6.45 12.80
N VAL A 273 -12.26 -5.81 12.01
CA VAL A 273 -12.14 -4.35 11.95
C VAL A 273 -13.41 -3.72 11.38
N SER A 274 -13.97 -4.30 10.31
CA SER A 274 -15.23 -3.82 9.72
C SER A 274 -16.38 -3.88 10.72
N TYR A 275 -16.48 -4.97 11.48
CA TYR A 275 -17.48 -5.12 12.52
C TYR A 275 -17.30 -4.11 13.65
N ALA A 276 -16.08 -4.00 14.17
CA ALA A 276 -15.75 -3.10 15.28
C ALA A 276 -16.04 -1.63 14.92
N LEU A 277 -15.54 -1.18 13.77
CA LEU A 277 -15.67 0.22 13.31
C LEU A 277 -17.05 0.53 12.73
N GLY A 278 -17.78 -0.47 12.24
CA GLY A 278 -19.15 -0.32 11.75
C GLY A 278 -20.19 -0.20 12.86
N SER A 279 -19.85 -0.59 14.10
CA SER A 279 -20.79 -0.56 15.22
C SER A 279 -20.87 0.82 15.88
N ARG A 280 -21.91 1.58 15.52
CA ARG A 280 -22.21 2.89 16.13
C ARG A 280 -22.38 2.84 17.65
N VAL A 281 -22.86 1.70 18.17
CA VAL A 281 -23.11 1.49 19.59
C VAL A 281 -21.81 1.39 20.39
N LEU A 282 -20.75 0.86 19.78
CA LEU A 282 -19.45 0.66 20.44
C LEU A 282 -18.53 1.89 20.34
N LEU A 283 -18.90 2.90 19.56
CA LEU A 283 -18.08 4.08 19.31
C LEU A 283 -17.71 4.87 20.59
N PRO A 284 -18.61 5.00 21.60
CA PRO A 284 -18.27 5.60 22.90
C PRO A 284 -17.43 4.69 23.82
N TYR A 285 -17.26 3.41 23.46
CA TYR A 285 -16.76 2.34 24.32
C TYR A 285 -15.58 1.61 23.64
N PRO A 286 -14.39 2.25 23.55
CA PRO A 286 -13.29 1.75 22.72
C PRO A 286 -12.71 0.41 23.22
N VAL A 287 -12.78 0.13 24.53
CA VAL A 287 -12.28 -1.13 25.09
C VAL A 287 -13.21 -2.28 24.71
N GLU A 288 -14.52 -2.06 24.79
CA GLU A 288 -15.58 -2.96 24.37
C GLU A 288 -15.55 -3.17 22.85
N MET A 289 -15.20 -2.14 22.09
CA MET A 289 -15.00 -2.25 20.64
C MET A 289 -13.85 -3.21 20.29
N VAL A 290 -12.74 -3.14 21.03
CA VAL A 290 -11.60 -4.05 20.85
C VAL A 290 -11.96 -5.48 21.23
N SER A 291 -12.67 -5.69 22.36
CA SER A 291 -13.06 -7.04 22.79
C SER A 291 -14.09 -7.68 21.83
N ALA A 292 -15.03 -6.89 21.31
CA ALA A 292 -15.99 -7.32 20.31
C ALA A 292 -15.29 -7.67 18.98
N GLY A 293 -14.37 -6.82 18.53
CA GLY A 293 -13.53 -7.10 17.36
C GLY A 293 -12.69 -8.38 17.52
N ALA A 294 -12.06 -8.58 18.68
CA ALA A 294 -11.29 -9.79 18.97
C ALA A 294 -12.18 -11.06 18.94
N THR A 295 -13.40 -10.96 19.44
CA THR A 295 -14.39 -12.06 19.39
C THR A 295 -14.74 -12.42 17.96
N VAL A 296 -15.05 -11.42 17.12
CA VAL A 296 -15.35 -11.62 15.69
C VAL A 296 -14.13 -12.16 14.94
N PHE A 297 -12.92 -11.71 15.28
CA PHE A 297 -11.69 -12.24 14.70
C PHE A 297 -11.55 -13.75 14.97
N VAL A 298 -11.71 -14.19 16.23
CA VAL A 298 -11.63 -15.61 16.58
C VAL A 298 -12.72 -16.43 15.88
N MET A 299 -13.95 -15.90 15.81
CA MET A 299 -15.04 -16.55 15.08
C MET A 299 -14.74 -16.66 13.58
N ALA A 300 -14.21 -15.61 12.97
CA ALA A 300 -13.82 -15.59 11.56
C ALA A 300 -12.60 -16.48 11.27
N MET A 301 -11.74 -16.75 12.25
CA MET A 301 -10.67 -17.74 12.16
C MET A 301 -11.17 -19.18 12.31
N GLY A 302 -12.42 -19.39 12.71
CA GLY A 302 -13.02 -20.71 12.88
C GLY A 302 -13.21 -21.49 11.56
N PRO A 303 -13.78 -22.71 11.65
CA PRO A 303 -13.91 -23.64 10.51
C PRO A 303 -14.66 -23.07 9.29
N ALA A 304 -15.49 -22.05 9.49
CA ALA A 304 -16.29 -21.41 8.45
C ALA A 304 -15.59 -20.26 7.72
N GLY A 305 -14.47 -19.71 8.23
CA GLY A 305 -13.88 -18.47 7.70
C GLY A 305 -12.43 -18.58 7.22
N ALA A 306 -11.50 -19.08 8.04
CA ALA A 306 -10.09 -19.14 7.66
C ALA A 306 -9.75 -20.46 6.94
N THR A 307 -9.81 -20.45 5.61
CA THR A 307 -9.36 -21.60 4.82
C THR A 307 -7.85 -21.55 4.59
N LEU A 308 -7.19 -22.71 4.65
CA LEU A 308 -5.76 -22.83 4.31
C LEU A 308 -5.51 -22.80 2.80
N LEU A 309 -6.56 -22.90 1.99
CA LEU A 309 -6.47 -23.05 0.55
C LEU A 309 -5.79 -21.84 -0.14
N PRO A 310 -6.09 -20.56 0.18
CA PRO A 310 -5.34 -19.40 -0.32
C PRO A 310 -3.85 -19.45 0.02
N VAL A 311 -3.49 -19.96 1.20
CA VAL A 311 -2.09 -20.11 1.63
C VAL A 311 -1.37 -21.13 0.75
N VAL A 312 -2.01 -22.27 0.48
CA VAL A 312 -1.46 -23.30 -0.43
C VAL A 312 -1.24 -22.74 -1.83
N VAL A 313 -2.22 -22.00 -2.37
CA VAL A 313 -2.09 -21.35 -3.69
C VAL A 313 -0.93 -20.37 -3.71
N ALA A 314 -0.79 -19.52 -2.69
CA ALA A 314 0.33 -18.58 -2.58
C ALA A 314 1.69 -19.30 -2.51
N VAL A 315 1.79 -20.39 -1.75
CA VAL A 315 3.01 -21.21 -1.67
C VAL A 315 3.36 -21.81 -3.03
N VAL A 316 2.39 -22.41 -3.74
CA VAL A 316 2.62 -23.01 -5.07
C VAL A 316 3.12 -21.95 -6.05
N ILE A 317 2.44 -20.81 -6.15
CA ILE A 317 2.85 -19.71 -7.04
C ILE A 317 4.23 -19.17 -6.65
N GLY A 318 4.48 -18.97 -5.36
CA GLY A 318 5.76 -18.45 -4.85
C GLY A 318 6.94 -19.38 -5.14
N VAL A 319 6.79 -20.67 -4.89
CA VAL A 319 7.84 -21.67 -5.12
C VAL A 319 8.10 -21.84 -6.62
N VAL A 320 7.05 -22.05 -7.42
CA VAL A 320 7.19 -22.22 -8.88
C VAL A 320 7.80 -20.98 -9.51
N GLY A 321 7.32 -19.79 -9.14
CA GLY A 321 7.85 -18.52 -9.64
C GLY A 321 9.32 -18.30 -9.25
N ALA A 322 9.69 -18.57 -8.00
CA ALA A 322 11.08 -18.44 -7.55
C ALA A 322 12.03 -19.39 -8.29
N VAL A 323 11.60 -20.63 -8.55
CA VAL A 323 12.37 -21.62 -9.33
C VAL A 323 12.52 -21.17 -10.78
N ALA A 324 11.44 -20.73 -11.43
CA ALA A 324 11.48 -20.24 -12.81
C ALA A 324 12.42 -19.04 -12.99
N VAL A 325 12.35 -18.05 -12.09
CA VAL A 325 13.24 -16.88 -12.10
C VAL A 325 14.70 -17.30 -11.91
N ARG A 326 14.98 -18.22 -10.98
CA ARG A 326 16.34 -18.72 -10.76
C ARG A 326 16.88 -19.43 -11.99
N TRP A 327 16.08 -20.30 -12.61
CA TRP A 327 16.48 -21.03 -13.81
C TRP A 327 16.74 -20.09 -15.00
N TRP A 328 15.88 -19.08 -15.21
CA TRP A 328 16.08 -18.08 -16.27
C TRP A 328 17.40 -17.32 -16.08
N THR A 329 17.62 -16.80 -14.87
CA THR A 329 18.83 -16.00 -14.56
C THR A 329 20.12 -16.82 -14.68
N GLN A 330 20.09 -18.12 -14.38
CA GLN A 330 21.24 -19.01 -14.58
C GLN A 330 21.51 -19.26 -16.07
N ARG A 331 20.48 -19.46 -16.89
CA ARG A 331 20.64 -19.68 -18.34
C ARG A 331 21.24 -18.49 -19.08
N HIS A 332 20.89 -17.26 -18.67
CA HIS A 332 21.38 -16.03 -19.31
C HIS A 332 22.75 -15.58 -18.79
N ARG A 333 23.32 -16.29 -17.81
CA ARG A 333 24.69 -16.08 -17.31
C ARG A 333 25.71 -17.05 -17.91
N ARG A 334 25.40 -17.69 -19.04
CA ARG A 334 26.43 -18.47 -19.76
C ARG A 334 27.60 -17.53 -20.10
N PRO A 335 28.83 -17.86 -19.70
CA PRO A 335 29.99 -17.04 -20.01
C PRO A 335 30.09 -16.92 -21.53
N ALA A 336 30.37 -15.70 -22.02
CA ALA A 336 30.93 -15.53 -23.35
C ALA A 336 32.12 -16.50 -23.42
N ALA A 337 32.03 -17.48 -24.32
CA ALA A 337 33.12 -18.40 -24.55
C ALA A 337 34.38 -17.58 -24.92
N VAL A 338 35.49 -18.04 -24.35
CA VAL A 338 36.88 -17.55 -24.44
C VAL A 338 37.25 -17.00 -25.81
#